data_AF-A0A9N9FJF4-F1
#
_entry.id   AF-A0A9N9FJF4-F1
#
_cell.length_a   1.000
_cell.length_b   1.000
_cell.length_c   1.000
_cell.angle_alpha   90.00
_cell.angle_beta   90.00
_cell.angle_gamma   90.00
#
_symmetry.space_group_name_H-M   'P 1'
#
loop_
_entity.id
_entity.type
_entity.pdbx_description
1 polymer ?
#
loop_
_entity_poly.entity_id
_entity_poly.type
_entity_poly.pdbx_seq_one_letter_code
_entity_poly.pdbx_strand_id
1 'polypeptide(L)'
;MSGKREYQLEDGKLILDRVRPYFNVPLTSPPRNVTLLEKDALYTDIAAYFDAPLKQALCKIISISVLQNRMMWERYHSFKNLHQAKEQEERTALNLQDSFFETLFKDTVLFHGTQPDSVTSILDHGLDGRFSNSYDNCGPAIYLSPSFEKCDLFASRHNPSQRSLVVCVTALGKIHDNSLNPTVSHHTKYPPRGYHSVKHFVSVADEYVVYDNSQVLPILAITYEKIVHQNTINPFILPPFQVVSPFVNQGIRNNQPIGFSNSTYNFGPLAAFNIAPHSSTFFRQHISSLIKPSAQLESNWIIRKAQQMMHQWEVQADISQGLEQFYGTSMANQRFWPVTSGGLYPNLVSYLDLVMSKCRNGSSTNLDQGLINTLKSLNSFKGRICAQRQQVETNRSVNLQQILTMANQERIQEAISSQESCTICAEIILAFSQNKDLVIMNNCPHIFHKSCIETWLSMPSSQMVCPNCKTPCHDPMAPPPIGPMPDGDMAYIFSEKLGAWFICYWIPNGTQLPCHLSPGQPFKGTTRTAVCPIYFKWGPLLFIRLISAFYYHHTFTVGTSLTTNMSDTTTWNGIHHKTSLDGGFGFPDKTYEERVSLELDAKGVLLFLRDLVSD
;
A
#
# COMPACT_ATOMS: atom_id res chain seq x y z
N MET A 1 15.91 6.17 25.60
CA MET A 1 16.18 4.73 25.81
C MET A 1 15.33 3.94 24.84
N SER A 2 15.98 3.18 23.96
CA SER A 2 15.47 2.63 22.71
C SER A 2 14.72 1.31 22.90
N GLY A 3 13.51 1.22 22.38
CA GLY A 3 12.72 -0.02 22.31
C GLY A 3 12.18 -0.27 20.91
N LYS A 4 13.03 -0.21 19.88
CA LYS A 4 12.74 -0.81 18.57
C LYS A 4 13.08 -2.30 18.69
N ARG A 5 12.07 -3.17 18.79
CA ARG A 5 12.29 -4.58 18.50
C ARG A 5 12.34 -4.73 16.99
N GLU A 6 13.56 -4.80 16.48
CA GLU A 6 13.87 -5.36 15.17
C GLU A 6 13.13 -6.71 15.04
N TYR A 7 12.51 -6.94 13.89
CA TYR A 7 12.03 -8.26 13.48
C TYR A 7 13.24 -9.17 13.23
N GLN A 8 13.91 -9.60 14.28
CA GLN A 8 15.00 -10.56 14.22
C GLN A 8 15.02 -11.39 15.51
N LEU A 9 15.07 -12.72 15.36
CA LEU A 9 15.91 -13.70 16.10
C LEU A 9 15.24 -14.92 16.74
N GLU A 10 14.06 -14.85 17.36
CA GLU A 10 13.59 -16.00 18.17
C GLU A 10 13.07 -17.19 17.32
N ASP A 11 12.28 -16.94 16.28
CA ASP A 11 11.72 -18.02 15.43
C ASP A 11 12.77 -18.65 14.51
N GLY A 12 13.73 -17.84 14.04
CA GLY A 12 14.82 -18.32 13.21
C GLY A 12 15.77 -19.25 13.95
N LYS A 13 16.07 -18.92 15.22
CA LYS A 13 16.79 -19.80 16.13
C LYS A 13 15.99 -21.08 16.40
N LEU A 14 14.67 -20.98 16.60
CA LEU A 14 13.82 -22.15 16.82
C LEU A 14 13.80 -23.10 15.61
N ILE A 15 13.68 -22.58 14.38
CA ILE A 15 13.74 -23.38 13.15
C ILE A 15 15.14 -24.00 13.00
N LEU A 16 16.20 -23.20 13.16
CA LEU A 16 17.59 -23.65 13.07
C LEU A 16 17.91 -24.74 14.10
N ASP A 17 17.49 -24.57 15.35
CA ASP A 17 17.69 -25.52 16.43
C ASP A 17 16.93 -26.84 16.17
N ARG A 18 15.76 -26.77 15.54
CA ARG A 18 14.96 -27.96 15.17
C ARG A 18 15.49 -28.70 13.95
N VAL A 19 16.13 -28.01 12.99
CA VAL A 19 16.78 -28.67 11.85
C VAL A 19 18.20 -29.15 12.16
N ARG A 20 18.87 -28.59 13.18
CA ARG A 20 20.25 -28.96 13.57
C ARG A 20 20.47 -30.49 13.67
N PRO A 21 19.58 -31.30 14.28
CA PRO A 21 19.77 -32.75 14.37
C PRO A 21 19.89 -33.43 13.00
N TYR A 22 19.27 -32.87 11.95
CA TYR A 22 19.34 -33.42 10.60
C TYR A 22 20.74 -33.24 9.99
N PHE A 23 21.62 -32.39 10.52
CA PHE A 23 22.97 -32.22 9.95
C PHE A 23 24.03 -33.09 10.64
N ASN A 24 23.63 -33.92 11.62
CA ASN A 24 24.52 -34.89 12.25
C ASN A 24 24.68 -36.17 11.41
N VAL A 25 25.29 -36.04 10.23
CA VAL A 25 25.55 -37.14 9.27
C VAL A 25 27.02 -37.18 8.87
N PRO A 26 27.62 -38.31 8.47
CA PRO A 26 29.01 -38.35 8.01
C PRO A 26 29.27 -37.41 6.82
N LEU A 27 30.45 -36.80 6.77
CA LEU A 27 30.88 -35.91 5.67
C LEU A 27 30.84 -36.56 4.29
N THR A 28 30.99 -37.89 4.23
CA THR A 28 30.93 -38.69 3.00
C THR A 28 29.50 -38.97 2.53
N SER A 29 28.49 -38.62 3.32
CA SER A 29 27.09 -38.82 2.93
C SER A 29 26.73 -37.84 1.82
N PRO A 30 26.06 -38.31 0.74
CA PRO A 30 25.55 -37.40 -0.28
C PRO A 30 24.49 -36.47 0.31
N PRO A 31 24.28 -35.26 -0.26
CA PRO A 31 23.16 -34.41 0.08
C PRO A 31 21.82 -35.16 -0.08
N ARG A 32 20.90 -34.93 0.85
CA ARG A 32 19.59 -35.60 0.85
C ARG A 32 18.46 -34.64 1.14
N ASN A 33 17.36 -34.86 0.44
CA ASN A 33 16.09 -34.25 0.78
C ASN A 33 15.34 -35.17 1.77
N VAL A 34 15.10 -34.68 2.99
CA VAL A 34 14.30 -35.39 4.00
C VAL A 34 12.91 -34.76 4.05
N THR A 35 11.92 -35.39 3.40
CA THR A 35 10.53 -34.92 3.43
C THR A 35 9.91 -35.13 4.82
N LEU A 36 9.41 -34.05 5.40
CA LEU A 36 8.72 -34.06 6.68
C LEU A 36 7.29 -34.57 6.49
N LEU A 37 6.80 -35.34 7.47
CA LEU A 37 5.43 -35.83 7.52
C LEU A 37 4.55 -34.81 8.25
N GLU A 38 3.25 -34.77 7.93
CA GLU A 38 2.31 -33.83 8.56
C GLU A 38 2.22 -33.95 10.08
N LYS A 39 2.60 -35.09 10.64
CA LYS A 39 2.66 -35.35 12.08
C LYS A 39 3.91 -34.80 12.76
N ASP A 40 4.93 -34.40 12.00
CA ASP A 40 6.19 -33.92 12.55
C ASP A 40 6.00 -32.50 13.09
N ALA A 41 6.43 -32.25 14.34
CA ALA A 41 6.27 -30.92 14.95
C ALA A 41 6.93 -29.80 14.13
N LEU A 42 8.02 -30.10 13.42
CA LEU A 42 8.67 -29.15 12.51
C LEU A 42 7.82 -28.87 11.26
N TYR A 43 7.12 -29.88 10.70
CA TYR A 43 6.18 -29.67 9.60
C TYR A 43 5.07 -28.73 10.04
N THR A 44 4.44 -29.03 11.18
CA THR A 44 3.33 -28.24 11.72
C THR A 44 3.72 -26.78 11.92
N ASP A 45 4.90 -26.52 12.48
CA ASP A 45 5.36 -25.16 12.74
C ASP A 45 5.67 -24.39 11.46
N ILE A 46 6.33 -25.02 10.49
CA ILE A 46 6.62 -24.40 9.20
C ILE A 46 5.31 -24.17 8.43
N ALA A 47 4.43 -25.16 8.39
CA ALA A 47 3.13 -25.05 7.74
C ALA A 47 2.33 -23.91 8.37
N ALA A 48 2.27 -23.80 9.69
CA ALA A 48 1.61 -22.71 10.40
C ALA A 48 2.24 -21.34 10.10
N TYR A 49 3.57 -21.26 10.01
CA TYR A 49 4.27 -20.03 9.67
C TYR A 49 3.89 -19.51 8.27
N PHE A 50 3.82 -20.41 7.28
CA PHE A 50 3.48 -20.05 5.90
C PHE A 50 1.98 -20.13 5.59
N ASP A 51 1.14 -20.62 6.50
CA ASP A 51 -0.28 -20.86 6.27
C ASP A 51 -1.02 -19.58 5.83
N ALA A 52 -0.84 -18.47 6.56
CA ALA A 52 -1.50 -17.22 6.22
C ALA A 52 -0.97 -16.58 4.92
N PRO A 53 0.36 -16.44 4.70
CA PRO A 53 0.91 -15.96 3.43
C PRO A 53 0.53 -16.82 2.21
N LEU A 54 0.59 -18.15 2.33
CA LEU A 54 0.23 -19.07 1.25
C LEU A 54 -1.27 -19.00 0.93
N LYS A 55 -2.14 -18.94 1.95
CA LYS A 55 -3.59 -18.74 1.75
C LYS A 55 -3.89 -17.42 1.03
N GLN A 56 -3.19 -16.34 1.38
CA GLN A 56 -3.32 -15.05 0.71
C GLN A 56 -2.87 -15.10 -0.76
N ALA A 57 -1.84 -15.90 -1.08
CA ALA A 57 -1.35 -16.12 -2.43
C ALA A 57 -2.15 -17.17 -3.24
N LEU A 58 -3.20 -17.74 -2.66
CA LEU A 58 -3.95 -18.90 -3.21
C LEU A 58 -3.04 -20.11 -3.46
N CYS A 59 -2.11 -20.36 -2.55
CA CYS A 59 -1.14 -21.43 -2.63
C CYS A 59 -1.39 -22.50 -1.57
N LYS A 60 -1.08 -23.75 -1.89
CA LYS A 60 -1.19 -24.89 -0.98
C LYS A 60 0.16 -25.61 -0.89
N ILE A 61 0.63 -25.85 0.33
CA ILE A 61 1.83 -26.67 0.55
C ILE A 61 1.57 -28.08 0.00
N ILE A 62 2.48 -28.55 -0.84
CA ILE A 62 2.55 -29.92 -1.33
C ILE A 62 3.50 -30.72 -0.45
N SER A 63 4.68 -30.18 -0.16
CA SER A 63 5.68 -30.86 0.66
C SER A 63 6.62 -29.87 1.35
N ILE A 64 7.12 -30.28 2.52
CA ILE A 64 8.19 -29.59 3.24
C ILE A 64 9.34 -30.58 3.37
N SER A 65 10.53 -30.11 3.03
CA SER A 65 11.72 -30.92 2.86
C SER A 65 12.89 -30.29 3.60
N VAL A 66 13.55 -31.02 4.49
CA VAL A 66 14.83 -30.58 5.07
C VAL A 66 15.92 -30.81 4.05
N LEU A 67 16.68 -29.75 3.75
CA LEU A 67 17.81 -29.79 2.83
C LEU A 67 19.07 -30.22 3.60
N GLN A 68 19.28 -31.53 3.72
CA GLN A 68 20.39 -32.09 4.48
C GLN A 68 21.67 -32.11 3.64
N ASN A 69 22.52 -31.09 3.83
CA ASN A 69 23.87 -31.02 3.27
C ASN A 69 24.88 -30.57 4.35
N ARG A 70 25.70 -31.52 4.83
CA ARG A 70 26.68 -31.24 5.90
C ARG A 70 27.81 -30.30 5.46
N MET A 71 28.27 -30.39 4.21
CA MET A 71 29.33 -29.50 3.72
C MET A 71 28.89 -28.04 3.74
N MET A 72 27.65 -27.77 3.32
CA MET A 72 27.08 -26.41 3.37
C MET A 72 26.90 -25.92 4.80
N TRP A 73 26.42 -26.79 5.69
CA TRP A 73 26.32 -26.50 7.12
C TRP A 73 27.67 -26.07 7.70
N GLU A 74 28.74 -26.82 7.43
CA GLU A 74 30.09 -26.51 7.93
C GLU A 74 30.67 -25.24 7.29
N ARG A 75 30.45 -24.99 6.00
CA ARG A 75 30.86 -23.73 5.33
C ARG A 75 30.22 -22.51 5.99
N TYR A 76 28.92 -22.56 6.26
CA TYR A 76 28.19 -21.48 6.92
C TYR A 76 28.75 -21.18 8.32
N HIS A 77 28.92 -22.22 9.14
CA HIS A 77 29.46 -22.06 10.49
C HIS A 77 30.92 -21.58 10.47
N SER A 78 31.73 -22.06 9.53
CA SER A 78 33.12 -21.62 9.36
C SER A 78 33.20 -20.15 8.98
N PHE A 79 32.34 -19.70 8.05
CA PHE A 79 32.24 -18.30 7.67
C PHE A 79 31.88 -17.43 8.88
N LYS A 80 30.83 -17.80 9.61
CA LYS A 80 30.36 -17.04 10.78
C LYS A 80 31.43 -16.98 11.86
N ASN A 81 32.03 -18.12 12.22
CA ASN A 81 33.09 -18.19 13.24
C ASN A 81 34.32 -17.34 12.86
N LEU A 82 34.73 -17.35 11.59
CA LEU A 82 35.84 -16.55 11.10
C LEU A 82 35.59 -15.05 11.25
N HIS A 83 34.39 -14.58 10.87
CA HIS A 83 34.04 -13.17 11.00
C HIS A 83 33.90 -12.73 12.45
N GLN A 84 33.32 -13.57 13.31
CA GLN A 84 33.25 -13.32 14.75
C GLN A 84 34.64 -13.25 15.40
N ALA A 85 35.57 -14.12 14.99
CA ALA A 85 36.95 -14.06 15.44
C ALA A 85 37.66 -12.76 15.03
N LYS A 86 37.46 -12.31 13.77
CA LYS A 86 37.99 -11.02 13.29
C LYS A 86 37.45 -9.83 14.09
N GLU A 87 36.14 -9.81 14.38
CA GLU A 87 35.54 -8.77 15.21
C GLU A 87 36.13 -8.74 16.62
N GLN A 88 36.37 -9.91 17.20
CA GLN A 88 36.99 -10.03 18.51
C GLN A 88 38.45 -9.53 18.49
N GLU A 89 39.20 -9.83 17.44
CA GLU A 89 40.58 -9.37 17.27
C GLU A 89 40.64 -7.83 17.09
N GLU A 90 39.79 -7.26 16.25
CA GLU A 90 39.68 -5.80 16.06
C GLU A 90 39.33 -5.07 17.36
N ARG A 91 38.38 -5.59 18.15
CA ARG A 91 38.05 -5.01 19.46
C ARG A 91 39.18 -5.11 20.47
N THR A 92 39.89 -6.24 20.47
CA THR A 92 41.07 -6.45 21.32
C THR A 92 42.14 -5.42 20.98
N ALA A 93 42.40 -5.19 19.68
CA ALA A 93 43.36 -4.18 19.21
C ALA A 93 42.97 -2.75 19.58
N LEU A 94 41.67 -2.46 19.75
CA LEU A 94 41.14 -1.16 20.17
C LEU A 94 41.03 -0.99 21.69
N ASN A 95 41.53 -1.94 22.50
CA ASN A 95 41.44 -1.94 23.97
C ASN A 95 40.01 -1.80 24.52
N LEU A 96 39.01 -2.28 23.80
CA LEU A 96 37.61 -2.24 24.23
C LEU A 96 37.28 -3.45 25.12
N GLN A 97 37.44 -3.31 26.44
CA GLN A 97 37.02 -4.33 27.41
C GLN A 97 35.55 -4.12 27.80
N ASP A 98 34.68 -5.03 27.36
CA ASP A 98 33.26 -5.03 27.72
C ASP A 98 32.86 -6.46 28.11
N SER A 99 32.25 -6.64 29.28
CA SER A 99 31.93 -7.96 29.85
C SER A 99 30.75 -8.64 29.13
N PHE A 100 30.05 -7.92 28.26
CA PHE A 100 28.88 -8.38 27.53
C PHE A 100 28.99 -8.10 26.02
N PHE A 101 30.04 -8.65 25.39
CA PHE A 101 30.22 -8.53 23.94
C PHE A 101 29.18 -9.37 23.17
N GLU A 102 28.29 -8.70 22.44
CA GLU A 102 27.43 -9.31 21.42
C GLU A 102 28.05 -9.09 20.03
N THR A 103 28.25 -10.18 19.29
CA THR A 103 28.74 -10.14 17.90
C THR A 103 27.72 -9.50 16.96
N LEU A 104 28.22 -8.83 15.92
CA LEU A 104 27.37 -8.23 14.88
C LEU A 104 26.73 -9.29 13.97
N PHE A 105 27.31 -10.48 13.83
CA PHE A 105 26.80 -11.52 12.93
C PHE A 105 25.65 -12.31 13.57
N LYS A 106 24.43 -12.01 13.11
CA LYS A 106 23.17 -12.57 13.59
C LYS A 106 22.57 -13.57 12.59
N ASP A 107 22.10 -14.71 13.08
CA ASP A 107 21.38 -15.70 12.25
C ASP A 107 19.99 -15.14 11.92
N THR A 108 19.75 -14.86 10.65
CA THR A 108 18.48 -14.31 10.17
C THR A 108 17.84 -15.29 9.21
N VAL A 109 16.59 -15.70 9.47
CA VAL A 109 15.84 -16.53 8.52
C VAL A 109 15.24 -15.66 7.43
N LEU A 110 15.59 -15.97 6.18
CA LEU A 110 15.12 -15.31 4.97
C LEU A 110 14.73 -16.36 3.93
N PHE A 111 14.02 -15.93 2.90
CA PHE A 111 13.48 -16.82 1.88
C PHE A 111 14.00 -16.48 0.49
N HIS A 112 14.10 -17.52 -0.33
CA HIS A 112 14.44 -17.44 -1.74
C HIS A 112 13.38 -18.17 -2.56
N GLY A 113 12.68 -17.46 -3.44
CA GLY A 113 11.71 -18.05 -4.35
C GLY A 113 12.39 -18.72 -5.55
N THR A 114 12.04 -19.97 -5.85
CA THR A 114 12.68 -20.75 -6.91
C THR A 114 11.72 -21.77 -7.55
N GLN A 115 12.19 -22.49 -8.56
CA GLN A 115 11.45 -23.60 -9.16
C GLN A 115 11.75 -24.92 -8.43
N PRO A 116 10.83 -25.89 -8.39
CA PRO A 116 11.08 -27.20 -7.80
C PRO A 116 12.34 -27.89 -8.33
N ASP A 117 12.60 -27.82 -9.63
CA ASP A 117 13.78 -28.44 -10.26
C ASP A 117 15.11 -27.81 -9.78
N SER A 118 15.07 -26.52 -9.42
CA SER A 118 16.24 -25.81 -8.89
C SER A 118 16.57 -26.21 -7.46
N VAL A 119 15.61 -26.75 -6.70
CA VAL A 119 15.82 -27.16 -5.30
C VAL A 119 16.91 -28.23 -5.19
N THR A 120 16.96 -29.18 -6.14
CA THR A 120 18.00 -30.23 -6.15
C THR A 120 19.39 -29.62 -6.34
N SER A 121 19.54 -28.69 -7.30
CA SER A 121 20.81 -27.98 -7.48
C SER A 121 21.20 -27.15 -6.25
N ILE A 122 20.22 -26.52 -5.58
CA ILE A 122 20.46 -25.72 -4.37
C ILE A 122 20.84 -26.63 -3.19
N LEU A 123 20.26 -27.83 -3.10
CA LEU A 123 20.64 -28.84 -2.11
C LEU A 123 22.09 -29.29 -2.32
N ASP A 124 22.50 -29.52 -3.56
CA ASP A 124 23.81 -30.08 -3.88
C ASP A 124 24.93 -29.03 -3.82
N HIS A 125 24.63 -27.79 -4.20
CA HIS A 125 25.64 -26.76 -4.44
C HIS A 125 25.45 -25.47 -3.62
N GLY A 126 24.30 -25.31 -2.98
CA GLY A 126 23.90 -24.07 -2.33
C GLY A 126 23.38 -23.02 -3.30
N LEU A 127 23.05 -21.85 -2.74
CA LEU A 127 22.74 -20.66 -3.53
C LEU A 127 24.05 -20.03 -4.01
N ASP A 128 24.07 -19.58 -5.26
CA ASP A 128 25.25 -18.97 -5.87
C ASP A 128 24.86 -17.71 -6.64
N GLY A 129 25.37 -16.57 -6.18
CA GLY A 129 25.05 -15.26 -6.73
C GLY A 129 25.47 -15.05 -8.18
N ARG A 130 26.34 -15.91 -8.72
CA ARG A 130 26.75 -15.87 -10.14
C ARG A 130 25.62 -16.21 -11.11
N PHE A 131 24.57 -16.90 -10.64
CA PHE A 131 23.39 -17.25 -11.43
C PHE A 131 22.24 -16.24 -11.30
N SER A 132 22.46 -15.10 -10.63
CA SER A 132 21.47 -14.03 -10.60
C SER A 132 21.33 -13.39 -11.99
N ASN A 133 20.17 -12.80 -12.30
CA ASN A 133 19.90 -12.29 -13.65
C ASN A 133 20.60 -10.95 -13.87
N SER A 134 20.93 -10.64 -15.13
CA SER A 134 21.60 -9.39 -15.52
C SER A 134 20.80 -8.10 -15.27
N TYR A 135 19.56 -8.19 -14.77
CA TYR A 135 18.68 -7.07 -14.47
C TYR A 135 18.56 -6.77 -12.97
N ASP A 136 19.31 -7.48 -12.12
CA ASP A 136 19.25 -7.28 -10.67
C ASP A 136 20.01 -6.01 -10.25
N ASN A 137 19.34 -5.13 -9.50
CA ASN A 137 19.83 -3.77 -9.18
C ASN A 137 21.13 -3.72 -8.37
N CYS A 138 21.58 -4.85 -7.79
CA CYS A 138 22.77 -4.95 -6.96
C CYS A 138 23.86 -5.87 -7.55
N GLY A 139 23.70 -6.33 -8.79
CA GLY A 139 24.67 -7.15 -9.50
C GLY A 139 24.65 -8.64 -9.12
N PRO A 140 25.68 -9.41 -9.52
CA PRO A 140 25.73 -10.86 -9.28
C PRO A 140 25.84 -11.18 -7.78
N ALA A 141 24.73 -11.60 -7.17
CA ALA A 141 24.61 -11.85 -5.74
C ALA A 141 23.43 -12.79 -5.42
N ILE A 142 23.36 -13.25 -4.18
CA ILE A 142 22.20 -13.99 -3.65
C ILE A 142 21.19 -12.99 -3.11
N TYR A 143 19.95 -13.08 -3.61
CA TYR A 143 18.83 -12.22 -3.24
C TYR A 143 17.86 -12.99 -2.36
N LEU A 144 17.62 -12.45 -1.16
CA LEU A 144 16.82 -13.07 -0.10
C LEU A 144 15.82 -12.06 0.45
N SER A 145 14.63 -12.50 0.85
CA SER A 145 13.62 -11.62 1.43
C SER A 145 12.91 -12.28 2.61
N PRO A 146 12.52 -11.51 3.64
CA PRO A 146 11.63 -12.01 4.68
C PRO A 146 10.17 -12.12 4.21
N SER A 147 9.81 -11.66 3.00
CA SER A 147 8.45 -11.77 2.46
C SER A 147 8.28 -12.99 1.58
N PHE A 148 7.31 -13.83 1.95
CA PHE A 148 6.86 -14.95 1.13
C PHE A 148 6.26 -14.47 -0.20
N GLU A 149 5.43 -13.42 -0.17
CA GLU A 149 4.72 -12.89 -1.34
C GLU A 149 5.69 -12.44 -2.41
N LYS A 150 6.77 -11.76 -2.00
CA LYS A 150 7.84 -11.39 -2.90
C LYS A 150 8.46 -12.63 -3.52
N CYS A 151 8.83 -13.62 -2.72
CA CYS A 151 9.46 -14.84 -3.21
C CYS A 151 8.54 -15.63 -4.17
N ASP A 152 7.23 -15.68 -3.92
CA ASP A 152 6.25 -16.32 -4.82
C ASP A 152 6.22 -15.66 -6.20
N LEU A 153 6.33 -14.33 -6.28
CA LEU A 153 6.39 -13.62 -7.58
C LEU A 153 7.53 -14.16 -8.45
N PHE A 154 8.69 -14.43 -7.85
CA PHE A 154 9.87 -14.94 -8.56
C PHE A 154 9.83 -16.47 -8.78
N ALA A 155 9.14 -17.20 -7.91
CA ALA A 155 8.91 -18.64 -8.06
C ALA A 155 7.93 -19.00 -9.22
N SER A 156 7.40 -18.03 -9.96
CA SER A 156 6.31 -18.20 -10.94
C SER A 156 6.70 -18.20 -12.42
N ARG A 157 7.98 -17.98 -12.76
CA ARG A 157 8.40 -17.53 -14.10
C ARG A 157 8.23 -18.55 -15.24
N HIS A 158 8.23 -19.86 -14.96
CA HIS A 158 8.24 -20.88 -16.03
C HIS A 158 7.26 -22.05 -15.84
N ASN A 159 6.84 -22.37 -14.61
CA ASN A 159 5.83 -23.39 -14.33
C ASN A 159 4.69 -22.80 -13.47
N PRO A 160 3.46 -22.63 -14.01
CA PRO A 160 2.40 -21.95 -13.29
C PRO A 160 1.80 -22.78 -12.14
N SER A 161 1.94 -24.11 -12.16
CA SER A 161 1.26 -25.01 -11.22
C SER A 161 2.07 -25.36 -9.98
N GLN A 162 3.38 -25.60 -10.09
CA GLN A 162 4.22 -26.06 -8.97
C GLN A 162 5.43 -25.14 -8.76
N ARG A 163 5.62 -24.70 -7.52
CA ARG A 163 6.57 -23.64 -7.11
C ARG A 163 7.33 -24.08 -5.86
N SER A 164 8.49 -23.49 -5.63
CA SER A 164 9.25 -23.77 -4.41
C SER A 164 9.78 -22.52 -3.73
N LEU A 165 9.83 -22.57 -2.41
CA LEU A 165 10.47 -21.59 -1.56
C LEU A 165 11.60 -22.29 -0.82
N VAL A 166 12.80 -21.74 -0.90
CA VAL A 166 13.93 -22.19 -0.07
C VAL A 166 14.00 -21.28 1.15
N VAL A 167 13.93 -21.88 2.33
CA VAL A 167 14.17 -21.21 3.61
C VAL A 167 15.67 -21.26 3.89
N CYS A 168 16.25 -20.09 4.12
CA CYS A 168 17.66 -19.90 4.31
C CYS A 168 17.94 -19.26 5.65
N VAL A 169 18.93 -19.76 6.37
CA VAL A 169 19.54 -19.06 7.50
C VAL A 169 20.71 -18.25 6.95
N THR A 170 20.71 -16.95 7.23
CA THR A 170 21.66 -15.99 6.65
C THR A 170 22.42 -15.29 7.76
N ALA A 171 23.75 -15.32 7.71
CA ALA A 171 24.62 -14.67 8.67
C ALA A 171 24.76 -13.19 8.30
N LEU A 172 23.89 -12.34 8.85
CA LEU A 172 23.91 -10.91 8.59
C LEU A 172 24.76 -10.18 9.62
N GLY A 173 25.83 -9.51 9.17
CA GLY A 173 26.64 -8.58 9.96
C GLY A 173 26.22 -7.13 9.71
N LYS A 174 27.20 -6.22 9.58
CA LYS A 174 26.95 -4.84 9.09
C LYS A 174 26.25 -4.82 7.73
N ILE A 175 25.08 -4.20 7.67
CA ILE A 175 24.24 -4.08 6.47
C ILE A 175 24.30 -2.64 5.92
N HIS A 176 24.56 -2.51 4.63
CA HIS A 176 24.46 -1.22 3.93
C HIS A 176 23.03 -1.03 3.40
N ASP A 177 22.29 -0.04 3.92
CA ASP A 177 20.96 0.28 3.41
C ASP A 177 21.05 1.18 2.17
N ASN A 178 20.99 0.54 0.99
CA ASN A 178 21.06 1.20 -0.30
C ASN A 178 19.81 2.06 -0.58
N SER A 179 18.73 1.90 0.20
CA SER A 179 17.53 2.73 0.11
C SER A 179 17.74 4.11 0.72
N LEU A 180 18.68 4.23 1.67
CA LEU A 180 19.04 5.47 2.33
C LEU A 180 20.22 6.17 1.63
N ASN A 181 21.15 5.41 1.08
CA ASN A 181 22.32 5.93 0.38
C ASN A 181 22.66 5.07 -0.85
N PRO A 182 22.11 5.40 -2.04
CA PRO A 182 22.21 4.57 -3.23
C PRO A 182 23.62 4.61 -3.83
N THR A 183 24.48 3.67 -3.41
CA THR A 183 25.88 3.54 -3.89
C THR A 183 26.14 2.20 -4.59
N VAL A 184 25.16 1.30 -4.55
CA VAL A 184 25.23 -0.04 -5.15
C VAL A 184 24.49 -0.04 -6.49
N SER A 185 25.02 -0.79 -7.47
CA SER A 185 24.47 -0.88 -8.83
C SER A 185 24.48 -2.32 -9.35
N HIS A 186 23.92 -2.54 -10.54
CA HIS A 186 23.92 -3.84 -11.22
C HIS A 186 25.33 -4.36 -11.60
N HIS A 187 26.38 -3.56 -11.44
CA HIS A 187 27.78 -3.99 -11.63
C HIS A 187 28.50 -4.34 -10.31
N THR A 188 27.83 -4.17 -9.16
CA THR A 188 28.44 -4.41 -7.86
C THR A 188 28.72 -5.91 -7.68
N LYS A 189 29.96 -6.23 -7.28
CA LYS A 189 30.40 -7.62 -7.04
C LYS A 189 30.65 -7.92 -5.56
N TYR A 190 30.74 -6.87 -4.74
CA TYR A 190 31.03 -6.94 -3.31
C TYR A 190 30.24 -5.85 -2.60
N PRO A 191 29.84 -6.04 -1.33
CA PRO A 191 29.18 -5.00 -0.56
C PRO A 191 30.09 -3.76 -0.42
N PRO A 192 29.53 -2.56 -0.22
CA PRO A 192 30.32 -1.36 0.05
C PRO A 192 31.32 -1.56 1.19
N ARG A 193 32.47 -0.88 1.12
CA ARG A 193 33.57 -1.06 2.08
C ARG A 193 33.07 -0.88 3.51
N GLY A 194 33.39 -1.86 4.38
CA GLY A 194 32.98 -1.86 5.78
C GLY A 194 31.62 -2.51 6.06
N TYR A 195 30.93 -3.00 5.03
CA TYR A 195 29.68 -3.74 5.13
C TYR A 195 29.83 -5.17 4.61
N HIS A 196 28.96 -6.07 5.06
CA HIS A 196 28.98 -7.50 4.71
C HIS A 196 27.84 -7.89 3.77
N SER A 197 26.74 -7.14 3.80
CA SER A 197 25.54 -7.38 2.99
C SER A 197 24.91 -6.03 2.64
N VAL A 198 24.04 -6.03 1.62
CA VAL A 198 23.27 -4.84 1.21
C VAL A 198 21.80 -5.10 1.51
N LYS A 199 21.11 -4.06 1.97
CA LYS A 199 19.65 -4.04 2.09
C LYS A 199 19.09 -3.03 1.10
N HIS A 200 18.04 -3.41 0.40
CA HIS A 200 17.36 -2.57 -0.58
C HIS A 200 15.87 -2.90 -0.57
N PHE A 201 15.01 -1.88 -0.60
CA PHE A 201 13.57 -2.08 -0.66
C PHE A 201 13.09 -2.30 -2.11
N VAL A 202 12.44 -3.44 -2.38
CA VAL A 202 11.88 -3.76 -3.72
C VAL A 202 10.39 -4.01 -3.61
N SER A 203 9.58 -3.14 -4.20
CA SER A 203 8.13 -3.26 -4.46
C SER A 203 7.22 -3.45 -3.24
N VAL A 204 7.43 -4.49 -2.43
CA VAL A 204 6.56 -4.97 -1.36
C VAL A 204 7.32 -5.35 -0.09
N ALA A 205 8.64 -5.57 -0.14
CA ALA A 205 9.42 -5.99 1.02
C ALA A 205 10.92 -5.66 0.88
N ASP A 206 11.59 -5.73 2.03
CA ASP A 206 13.05 -5.66 2.10
C ASP A 206 13.69 -6.83 1.34
N GLU A 207 14.80 -6.54 0.66
CA GLU A 207 15.70 -7.52 0.08
C GLU A 207 17.06 -7.41 0.75
N TYR A 208 17.59 -8.56 1.14
CA TYR A 208 18.95 -8.71 1.60
C TYR A 208 19.76 -9.35 0.49
N VAL A 209 20.80 -8.63 0.07
CA VAL A 209 21.71 -9.00 -1.01
C VAL A 209 23.04 -9.40 -0.41
N VAL A 210 23.42 -10.63 -0.69
CA VAL A 210 24.57 -11.32 -0.11
C VAL A 210 25.50 -11.77 -1.22
N TYR A 211 26.77 -11.34 -1.15
CA TYR A 211 27.75 -11.58 -2.22
C TYR A 211 28.68 -12.76 -1.94
N ASP A 212 28.75 -13.24 -0.69
CA ASP A 212 29.48 -14.44 -0.31
C ASP A 212 28.49 -15.59 -0.10
N ASN A 213 28.59 -16.64 -0.92
CA ASN A 213 27.70 -17.79 -0.85
C ASN A 213 27.75 -18.50 0.52
N SER A 214 28.86 -18.36 1.25
CA SER A 214 29.04 -18.96 2.59
C SER A 214 28.25 -18.24 3.68
N GLN A 215 27.69 -17.05 3.41
CA GLN A 215 26.79 -16.34 4.32
C GLN A 215 25.39 -16.96 4.38
N VAL A 216 25.04 -17.87 3.47
CA VAL A 216 23.67 -18.39 3.30
C VAL A 216 23.65 -19.90 3.46
N LEU A 217 22.77 -20.39 4.33
CA LEU A 217 22.52 -21.80 4.57
C LEU A 217 21.06 -22.14 4.24
N PRO A 218 20.78 -22.67 3.03
CA PRO A 218 19.52 -23.35 2.73
C PRO A 218 19.27 -24.49 3.73
N ILE A 219 18.12 -24.47 4.39
CA ILE A 219 17.76 -25.48 5.42
C ILE A 219 16.47 -26.23 5.08
N LEU A 220 15.53 -25.59 4.38
CA LEU A 220 14.24 -26.18 4.02
C LEU A 220 13.89 -25.82 2.59
N ALA A 221 13.20 -26.73 1.91
CA ALA A 221 12.45 -26.44 0.70
C ALA A 221 10.97 -26.70 0.95
N ILE A 222 10.15 -25.72 0.62
CA ILE A 222 8.69 -25.79 0.69
C ILE A 222 8.20 -25.80 -0.74
N THR A 223 7.63 -26.91 -1.17
CA THR A 223 6.99 -27.01 -2.49
C THR A 223 5.51 -26.75 -2.31
N TYR A 224 4.94 -25.90 -3.15
CA TYR A 224 3.54 -25.51 -3.08
C TYR A 224 2.96 -25.33 -4.48
N GLU A 225 1.65 -25.50 -4.58
CA GLU A 225 0.89 -25.30 -5.82
C GLU A 225 -0.04 -24.11 -5.70
N LYS A 226 -0.30 -23.46 -6.83
CA LYS A 226 -1.33 -22.43 -6.90
C LYS A 226 -2.68 -23.11 -7.11
N ILE A 227 -3.64 -22.85 -6.22
CA ILE A 227 -4.99 -23.38 -6.28
C ILE A 227 -5.71 -22.67 -7.44
N VAL A 228 -5.81 -23.34 -8.59
CA VAL A 228 -6.61 -22.88 -9.74
C VAL A 228 -8.01 -23.50 -9.61
N HIS A 229 -9.04 -22.68 -9.41
CA HIS A 229 -10.42 -23.17 -9.45
C HIS A 229 -10.77 -23.58 -10.90
N GLN A 230 -11.03 -24.88 -11.11
CA GLN A 230 -11.62 -25.39 -12.35
C GLN A 230 -13.05 -24.89 -12.48
N ASN A 231 -13.22 -23.68 -13.04
CA ASN A 231 -14.43 -23.24 -13.73
C ASN A 231 -14.14 -22.02 -14.63
N THR A 232 -13.03 -22.11 -15.37
CA THR A 232 -12.81 -21.33 -16.59
C THR A 232 -12.28 -22.28 -17.64
N ILE A 233 -13.15 -22.61 -18.60
CA ILE A 233 -12.80 -23.28 -19.84
C ILE A 233 -11.71 -22.46 -20.51
N ASN A 234 -10.56 -23.07 -20.76
CA ASN A 234 -9.60 -22.60 -21.74
C ASN A 234 -9.87 -23.36 -23.04
N PRO A 235 -9.81 -22.71 -24.21
CA PRO A 235 -8.51 -22.69 -24.86
C PRO A 235 -8.27 -21.39 -25.65
N PHE A 236 -7.25 -20.61 -25.28
CA PHE A 236 -6.53 -19.82 -26.28
C PHE A 236 -5.21 -20.51 -26.62
N ILE A 237 -5.29 -21.27 -27.72
CA ILE A 237 -4.16 -21.59 -28.57
C ILE A 237 -3.57 -20.25 -29.04
N LEU A 238 -2.30 -20.00 -28.70
CA LEU A 238 -1.52 -18.92 -29.31
C LEU A 238 -1.37 -19.23 -30.81
N PRO A 239 -1.74 -18.33 -31.75
CA PRO A 239 -1.18 -18.38 -33.08
C PRO A 239 0.27 -17.86 -33.03
N PRO A 240 1.16 -18.34 -33.91
CA PRO A 240 2.56 -17.94 -33.92
C PRO A 240 2.71 -16.49 -34.33
N PHE A 241 3.75 -15.85 -33.79
CA PHE A 241 4.27 -14.54 -34.15
C PHE A 241 4.16 -14.26 -35.66
N GLN A 242 3.33 -13.29 -36.04
CA GLN A 242 3.49 -12.57 -37.30
C GLN A 242 4.19 -11.25 -37.00
N VAL A 243 5.43 -11.17 -37.49
CA VAL A 243 6.19 -9.95 -37.67
C VAL A 243 5.40 -9.05 -38.62
N VAL A 244 5.02 -7.86 -38.18
CA VAL A 244 4.54 -6.80 -39.07
C VAL A 244 5.54 -5.65 -39.03
N SER A 245 6.17 -5.42 -40.18
CA SER A 245 7.08 -4.33 -40.53
C SER A 245 6.39 -2.95 -40.58
N PRO A 246 7.15 -1.83 -40.54
CA PRO A 246 6.61 -0.50 -40.29
C PRO A 246 6.19 0.23 -41.57
N PHE A 247 4.96 0.75 -41.65
CA PHE A 247 4.51 1.73 -42.66
C PHE A 247 3.33 2.52 -42.08
N VAL A 248 3.07 3.80 -42.32
CA VAL A 248 3.77 4.95 -42.91
C VAL A 248 2.94 6.17 -42.51
N ASN A 249 3.59 7.32 -42.29
CA ASN A 249 2.96 8.63 -42.10
C ASN A 249 2.12 9.04 -43.32
N GLN A 250 0.87 9.45 -43.12
CA GLN A 250 0.22 10.47 -43.95
C GLN A 250 -0.65 11.36 -43.06
N GLY A 251 -0.29 12.65 -43.02
CA GLY A 251 -1.06 13.69 -42.35
C GLY A 251 -2.10 14.29 -43.28
N ILE A 252 -3.18 14.82 -42.70
CA ILE A 252 -4.06 15.80 -43.35
C ILE A 252 -4.45 16.86 -42.29
N ARG A 253 -4.09 18.11 -42.61
CA ARG A 253 -4.56 19.35 -41.96
C ARG A 253 -6.01 19.62 -42.33
N ASN A 254 -6.77 20.27 -41.45
CA ASN A 254 -7.61 21.42 -41.81
C ASN A 254 -8.10 22.19 -40.57
N ASN A 255 -7.76 23.49 -40.55
CA ASN A 255 -8.29 24.52 -39.67
C ASN A 255 -9.55 25.14 -40.31
N GLN A 256 -10.58 25.47 -39.52
CA GLN A 256 -11.31 26.74 -39.55
C GLN A 256 -12.28 26.87 -38.33
N PRO A 257 -12.60 28.10 -37.88
CA PRO A 257 -13.13 28.40 -36.53
C PRO A 257 -14.66 28.49 -36.48
N ILE A 258 -15.27 28.10 -35.35
CA ILE A 258 -16.70 28.27 -35.10
C ILE A 258 -16.88 29.16 -33.86
N GLY A 259 -17.69 30.21 -34.00
CA GLY A 259 -17.92 31.27 -33.02
C GLY A 259 -18.72 30.83 -31.78
N PHE A 260 -18.56 31.62 -30.72
CA PHE A 260 -19.16 31.41 -29.40
C PHE A 260 -20.61 31.91 -29.32
N SER A 261 -21.46 31.12 -28.69
CA SER A 261 -22.72 31.57 -28.08
C SER A 261 -22.85 30.98 -26.67
N ASN A 262 -23.29 31.81 -25.72
CA ASN A 262 -23.56 31.46 -24.32
C ASN A 262 -24.28 30.10 -24.17
N SER A 263 -23.60 29.11 -23.59
CA SER A 263 -24.17 27.79 -23.36
C SER A 263 -24.01 27.37 -21.91
N THR A 264 -25.14 27.27 -21.22
CA THR A 264 -25.33 26.32 -20.13
C THR A 264 -25.08 24.92 -20.70
N TYR A 265 -24.03 24.25 -20.25
CA TYR A 265 -23.66 22.93 -20.76
C TYR A 265 -24.42 21.84 -20.00
N ASN A 266 -25.40 21.23 -20.67
CA ASN A 266 -25.99 19.96 -20.23
C ASN A 266 -25.06 18.82 -20.61
N PHE A 267 -24.56 18.07 -19.63
CA PHE A 267 -23.89 16.79 -19.86
C PHE A 267 -24.92 15.80 -20.44
N GLY A 268 -24.77 15.43 -21.71
CA GLY A 268 -25.60 14.40 -22.34
C GLY A 268 -25.39 13.02 -21.67
N PRO A 269 -26.39 12.13 -21.75
CA PRO A 269 -26.29 10.81 -21.13
C PRO A 269 -25.20 9.97 -21.80
N LEU A 270 -24.27 9.45 -21.00
CA LEU A 270 -23.26 8.49 -21.46
C LEU A 270 -23.94 7.15 -21.78
N ALA A 271 -23.56 6.56 -22.92
CA ALA A 271 -24.07 5.29 -23.40
C ALA A 271 -23.96 4.20 -22.33
N ALA A 272 -25.05 3.43 -22.15
CA ALA A 272 -25.12 2.34 -21.19
C ALA A 272 -24.09 1.25 -21.53
N PHE A 273 -23.05 1.13 -20.71
CA PHE A 273 -22.17 -0.02 -20.72
C PHE A 273 -22.87 -1.17 -19.99
N ASN A 274 -23.13 -2.26 -20.72
CA ASN A 274 -23.70 -3.49 -20.16
C ASN A 274 -22.70 -4.10 -19.16
N ILE A 275 -23.06 -4.07 -17.86
CA ILE A 275 -22.31 -4.68 -16.77
C ILE A 275 -23.03 -5.97 -16.37
N ALA A 276 -22.32 -7.10 -16.39
CA ALA A 276 -22.84 -8.38 -15.90
C ALA A 276 -23.01 -8.34 -14.37
N PRO A 277 -24.07 -8.95 -13.79
CA PRO A 277 -24.35 -8.85 -12.36
C PRO A 277 -23.33 -9.63 -11.51
N HIS A 278 -22.88 -8.97 -10.43
CA HIS A 278 -21.78 -9.39 -9.55
C HIS A 278 -22.08 -10.60 -8.66
N SER A 279 -21.09 -11.51 -8.52
CA SER A 279 -21.13 -12.62 -7.56
C SER A 279 -20.79 -12.13 -6.15
N SER A 280 -21.75 -12.25 -5.23
CA SER A 280 -21.64 -11.85 -3.82
C SER A 280 -20.87 -12.83 -2.92
N THR A 281 -20.36 -13.94 -3.48
CA THR A 281 -19.81 -15.07 -2.72
C THR A 281 -18.31 -14.95 -2.42
N PHE A 282 -17.49 -14.43 -3.34
CA PHE A 282 -16.03 -14.25 -3.14
C PHE A 282 -15.72 -13.29 -1.98
N PHE A 283 -16.46 -12.18 -1.93
CA PHE A 283 -16.34 -11.13 -0.91
C PHE A 283 -16.68 -11.65 0.50
N ARG A 284 -17.66 -12.56 0.60
CA ARG A 284 -18.08 -13.15 1.88
C ARG A 284 -17.00 -14.09 2.43
N GLN A 285 -16.25 -14.80 1.59
CA GLN A 285 -15.20 -15.74 1.99
C GLN A 285 -13.90 -15.05 2.46
N HIS A 286 -13.46 -13.99 1.76
CA HIS A 286 -12.23 -13.26 2.15
C HIS A 286 -12.39 -12.46 3.46
N ILE A 287 -13.57 -11.87 3.66
CA ILE A 287 -13.93 -11.19 4.91
C ILE A 287 -14.05 -12.20 6.06
N SER A 288 -14.70 -13.36 5.83
CA SER A 288 -14.80 -14.39 6.87
C SER A 288 -13.48 -15.11 7.13
N SER A 289 -12.50 -15.11 6.21
CA SER A 289 -11.12 -15.56 6.51
C SER A 289 -10.32 -14.54 7.32
N LEU A 290 -10.58 -13.25 7.16
CA LEU A 290 -9.97 -12.19 8.00
C LEU A 290 -10.48 -12.22 9.46
N ILE A 291 -11.62 -12.88 9.73
CA ILE A 291 -12.34 -12.81 11.02
C ILE A 291 -12.79 -14.19 11.55
N LYS A 292 -12.40 -15.30 10.94
CA LYS A 292 -12.65 -16.59 11.59
C LYS A 292 -11.85 -16.57 12.90
N PRO A 293 -12.51 -16.61 14.08
CA PRO A 293 -11.78 -16.92 15.29
C PRO A 293 -11.32 -18.36 15.09
N SER A 294 -10.02 -18.59 15.00
CA SER A 294 -9.56 -19.91 15.41
C SER A 294 -10.04 -20.05 16.86
N ALA A 295 -10.95 -20.98 17.12
CA ALA A 295 -11.35 -21.37 18.48
C ALA A 295 -10.18 -22.07 19.24
N GLN A 296 -8.94 -21.70 18.92
CA GLN A 296 -7.69 -22.12 19.51
C GLN A 296 -6.93 -20.85 19.81
N LEU A 297 -6.62 -20.68 21.11
CA LEU A 297 -5.84 -19.63 21.75
C LEU A 297 -5.35 -18.54 20.79
N GLU A 298 -6.05 -17.41 20.76
CA GLU A 298 -5.48 -16.19 20.21
C GLU A 298 -4.13 -15.95 20.89
N SER A 299 -3.04 -15.88 20.12
CA SER A 299 -1.72 -15.80 20.70
C SER A 299 -1.61 -14.57 21.60
N ASN A 300 -1.03 -14.74 22.79
CA ASN A 300 -0.74 -13.65 23.74
C ASN A 300 0.07 -12.50 23.09
N TRP A 301 0.68 -12.75 21.93
CA TRP A 301 1.33 -11.75 21.10
C TRP A 301 0.34 -10.76 20.44
N ILE A 302 -0.74 -11.21 19.80
CA ILE A 302 -1.74 -10.28 19.20
C ILE A 302 -2.37 -9.42 20.31
N ILE A 303 -2.65 -10.03 21.46
CA ILE A 303 -3.20 -9.32 22.64
C ILE A 303 -2.23 -8.25 23.13
N ARG A 304 -0.96 -8.59 23.35
CA ARG A 304 0.05 -7.63 23.85
C ARG A 304 0.39 -6.54 22.83
N LYS A 305 0.43 -6.85 21.54
CA LYS A 305 0.67 -5.88 20.47
C LYS A 305 -0.49 -4.90 20.34
N ALA A 306 -1.72 -5.39 20.43
CA ALA A 306 -2.92 -4.55 20.51
C ALA A 306 -2.86 -3.59 21.70
N GLN A 307 -2.59 -4.12 22.89
CA GLN A 307 -2.47 -3.32 24.13
C GLN A 307 -1.35 -2.27 24.03
N GLN A 308 -0.21 -2.59 23.41
CA GLN A 308 0.87 -1.63 23.20
C GLN A 308 0.51 -0.53 22.19
N MET A 309 -0.21 -0.87 21.11
CA MET A 309 -0.71 0.11 20.13
C MET A 309 -1.77 1.02 20.76
N MET A 310 -2.72 0.45 21.50
CA MET A 310 -3.71 1.19 22.29
C MET A 310 -3.02 2.15 23.26
N HIS A 311 -2.08 1.66 24.06
CA HIS A 311 -1.36 2.48 25.03
C HIS A 311 -0.56 3.60 24.36
N GLN A 312 0.08 3.33 23.22
CA GLN A 312 0.81 4.35 22.46
C GLN A 312 -0.12 5.42 21.87
N TRP A 313 -1.30 5.04 21.41
CA TRP A 313 -2.28 5.99 20.88
C TRP A 313 -2.99 6.77 21.99
N GLU A 314 -3.30 6.15 23.13
CA GLU A 314 -3.81 6.82 24.34
C GLU A 314 -2.82 7.86 24.86
N VAL A 315 -1.52 7.55 24.87
CA VAL A 315 -0.45 8.49 25.24
C VAL A 315 -0.28 9.59 24.20
N GLN A 316 -0.41 9.30 22.90
CA GLN A 316 -0.35 10.32 21.85
C GLN A 316 -1.54 11.28 21.87
N ALA A 317 -2.72 10.80 22.27
CA ALA A 317 -3.93 11.59 22.39
C ALA A 317 -4.08 12.30 23.76
N ASP A 318 -3.11 12.17 24.68
CA ASP A 318 -3.15 12.72 26.05
C ASP A 318 -4.52 12.54 26.75
N ILE A 319 -5.08 11.33 26.65
CA ILE A 319 -6.39 10.99 27.22
C ILE A 319 -6.34 10.95 28.77
N SER A 320 -5.15 11.15 29.35
CA SER A 320 -4.89 11.15 30.79
C SER A 320 -5.72 12.18 31.58
N GLN A 321 -6.12 13.28 30.93
CA GLN A 321 -6.93 14.35 31.51
C GLN A 321 -8.45 14.12 31.38
N GLY A 322 -8.86 12.98 30.81
CA GLY A 322 -10.26 12.60 30.63
C GLY A 322 -10.80 12.91 29.24
N LEU A 323 -11.72 12.05 28.77
CA LEU A 323 -12.29 12.09 27.43
C LEU A 323 -13.16 13.33 27.15
N GLU A 324 -13.72 13.92 28.21
CA GLU A 324 -14.57 15.11 28.11
C GLU A 324 -13.79 16.34 27.65
N GLN A 325 -12.54 16.50 28.10
CA GLN A 325 -11.68 17.59 27.63
C GLN A 325 -11.25 17.41 26.17
N PHE A 326 -11.19 16.16 25.69
CA PHE A 326 -10.67 15.85 24.36
C PHE A 326 -11.74 15.88 23.27
N TYR A 327 -12.95 15.38 23.54
CA TYR A 327 -14.04 15.31 22.57
C TYR A 327 -15.24 16.21 22.92
N GLY A 328 -15.18 16.93 24.03
CA GLY A 328 -16.33 17.61 24.62
C GLY A 328 -17.24 16.67 25.40
N THR A 329 -17.93 17.21 26.40
CA THR A 329 -18.83 16.46 27.30
C THR A 329 -19.90 15.66 26.55
N SER A 330 -20.40 16.13 25.41
CA SER A 330 -21.41 15.41 24.64
C SER A 330 -20.91 14.11 24.00
N MET A 331 -19.66 14.07 23.52
CA MET A 331 -19.08 12.87 22.89
C MET A 331 -18.58 11.87 23.93
N ALA A 332 -17.97 12.36 25.00
CA ALA A 332 -17.49 11.56 26.10
C ALA A 332 -18.64 10.86 26.86
N ASN A 333 -19.79 11.54 27.02
CA ASN A 333 -20.96 10.98 27.73
C ASN A 333 -21.88 10.10 26.88
N GLN A 334 -21.75 10.10 25.54
CA GLN A 334 -22.63 9.33 24.63
C GLN A 334 -22.07 7.98 24.16
N ARG A 335 -21.21 7.33 24.96
CA ARG A 335 -20.67 5.98 24.69
C ARG A 335 -19.83 5.88 23.41
N PHE A 336 -19.18 6.95 23.00
CA PHE A 336 -18.27 6.91 21.85
C PHE A 336 -16.86 6.42 22.22
N TRP A 337 -16.58 6.20 23.52
CA TRP A 337 -15.36 5.57 24.05
C TRP A 337 -15.62 4.99 25.47
N PRO A 338 -14.86 3.99 25.98
CA PRO A 338 -15.15 3.30 27.25
C PRO A 338 -14.91 4.28 28.41
N VAL A 339 -15.56 4.17 29.58
CA VAL A 339 -15.25 3.22 30.67
C VAL A 339 -16.54 3.02 31.50
N THR A 340 -16.96 1.80 31.87
CA THR A 340 -16.47 1.18 33.12
C THR A 340 -16.57 -0.35 33.20
N SER A 341 -17.12 -1.07 32.22
CA SER A 341 -17.28 -2.54 32.39
C SER A 341 -17.72 -3.30 31.11
N GLY A 342 -17.09 -3.12 29.93
CA GLY A 342 -17.53 -3.94 28.79
C GLY A 342 -16.94 -3.89 27.37
N GLY A 343 -15.85 -3.17 27.06
CA GLY A 343 -15.20 -3.21 25.70
C GLY A 343 -15.33 -1.92 24.86
N LEU A 344 -14.80 -1.93 23.62
CA LEU A 344 -14.82 -0.79 22.68
C LEU A 344 -16.03 -0.85 21.75
N TYR A 345 -16.88 0.18 21.76
CA TYR A 345 -18.08 0.23 20.91
C TYR A 345 -18.11 1.49 20.04
N PRO A 346 -17.62 1.44 18.79
CA PRO A 346 -17.80 2.56 17.87
C PRO A 346 -19.29 2.77 17.58
N ASN A 347 -19.74 4.03 17.52
CA ASN A 347 -21.10 4.39 17.12
C ASN A 347 -21.11 5.45 16.00
N LEU A 348 -20.79 5.01 14.78
CA LEU A 348 -20.58 5.90 13.64
C LEU A 348 -21.78 6.79 13.35
N VAL A 349 -23.01 6.29 13.58
CA VAL A 349 -24.24 7.06 13.36
C VAL A 349 -24.35 8.21 14.36
N SER A 350 -24.16 7.95 15.66
CA SER A 350 -24.20 9.03 16.66
C SER A 350 -23.10 10.06 16.46
N TYR A 351 -21.91 9.62 16.03
CA TYR A 351 -20.83 10.53 15.66
C TYR A 351 -21.22 11.42 14.47
N LEU A 352 -21.73 10.79 13.40
CA LEU A 352 -22.19 11.53 12.24
C LEU A 352 -23.29 12.52 12.62
N ASP A 353 -24.33 12.09 13.33
CA ASP A 353 -25.42 12.97 13.78
C ASP A 353 -24.91 14.14 14.62
N LEU A 354 -23.94 13.91 15.51
CA LEU A 354 -23.32 14.98 16.28
C LEU A 354 -22.61 15.98 15.37
N VAL A 355 -21.72 15.53 14.48
CA VAL A 355 -20.97 16.45 13.63
C VAL A 355 -21.93 17.20 12.69
N MET A 356 -22.93 16.50 12.13
CA MET A 356 -23.96 17.12 11.32
C MET A 356 -24.82 18.12 12.12
N SER A 357 -25.05 17.89 13.42
CA SER A 357 -25.81 18.82 14.26
C SER A 357 -25.11 20.17 14.48
N LYS A 358 -23.79 20.24 14.28
CA LYS A 358 -23.01 21.48 14.34
C LYS A 358 -23.07 22.29 13.02
N CYS A 359 -23.55 21.70 11.92
CA CYS A 359 -23.63 22.35 10.59
C CYS A 359 -24.74 23.42 10.45
N ARG A 360 -25.28 23.99 11.54
CA ARG A 360 -26.58 24.71 11.59
C ARG A 360 -26.73 25.95 10.71
N ASN A 361 -25.67 26.48 10.10
CA ASN A 361 -25.74 27.69 9.27
C ASN A 361 -25.50 27.46 7.76
N GLY A 362 -25.25 26.22 7.32
CA GLY A 362 -25.18 25.88 5.89
C GLY A 362 -26.47 25.19 5.45
N SER A 363 -27.09 25.63 4.36
CA SER A 363 -28.32 25.02 3.85
C SER A 363 -28.12 23.50 3.67
N SER A 364 -28.92 22.69 4.37
CA SER A 364 -28.93 21.22 4.31
C SER A 364 -29.10 20.66 2.90
N THR A 365 -29.50 21.49 1.94
CA THR A 365 -29.63 21.21 0.51
C THR A 365 -28.30 20.96 -0.19
N ASN A 366 -27.15 21.31 0.42
CA ASN A 366 -25.85 21.19 -0.25
C ASN A 366 -25.11 19.88 0.02
N LEU A 367 -25.60 19.01 0.91
CA LEU A 367 -24.94 17.74 1.22
C LEU A 367 -25.42 16.62 0.28
N ASP A 368 -24.56 15.64 0.00
CA ASP A 368 -24.95 14.42 -0.74
C ASP A 368 -25.80 13.53 0.18
N GLN A 369 -27.11 13.50 -0.08
CA GLN A 369 -28.03 12.74 0.76
C GLN A 369 -27.85 11.22 0.57
N GLY A 370 -27.38 10.77 -0.59
CA GLY A 370 -27.02 9.39 -0.88
C GLY A 370 -25.87 8.90 0.01
N LEU A 371 -24.81 9.69 0.14
CA LEU A 371 -23.72 9.41 1.07
C LEU A 371 -24.20 9.41 2.52
N ILE A 372 -24.97 10.42 2.94
CA ILE A 372 -25.50 10.49 4.32
C ILE A 372 -26.33 9.26 4.65
N ASN A 373 -27.25 8.86 3.75
CA ASN A 373 -28.08 7.68 3.94
C ASN A 373 -27.23 6.41 4.00
N THR A 374 -26.20 6.31 3.15
CA THR A 374 -25.24 5.21 3.18
C THR A 374 -24.57 5.15 4.55
N LEU A 375 -23.95 6.24 5.01
CA LEU A 375 -23.27 6.29 6.31
C LEU A 375 -24.20 5.99 7.50
N LYS A 376 -25.47 6.46 7.46
CA LYS A 376 -26.46 6.16 8.50
C LYS A 376 -26.90 4.70 8.52
N SER A 377 -26.86 4.02 7.37
CA SER A 377 -27.19 2.59 7.27
C SER A 377 -26.05 1.66 7.69
N LEU A 378 -24.83 2.19 7.76
CA LEU A 378 -23.64 1.41 8.08
C LEU A 378 -23.60 1.00 9.55
N ASN A 379 -23.25 -0.27 9.78
CA ASN A 379 -22.98 -0.75 11.14
C ASN A 379 -21.52 -0.46 11.51
N SER A 380 -21.31 0.05 12.72
CA SER A 380 -19.98 0.44 13.18
C SER A 380 -18.95 -0.70 13.24
N PHE A 381 -19.40 -1.94 13.40
CA PHE A 381 -18.55 -3.12 13.54
C PHE A 381 -18.25 -3.79 12.21
N LYS A 382 -19.16 -3.73 11.24
CA LYS A 382 -18.92 -4.28 9.91
C LYS A 382 -19.84 -3.65 8.87
N GLY A 383 -19.33 -3.47 7.67
CA GLY A 383 -20.15 -2.94 6.59
C GLY A 383 -19.55 -3.19 5.22
N ARG A 384 -20.35 -2.87 4.20
CA ARG A 384 -19.94 -2.88 2.80
C ARG A 384 -20.45 -1.60 2.14
N ILE A 385 -19.60 -1.02 1.32
CA ILE A 385 -19.92 0.09 0.43
C ILE A 385 -19.66 -0.39 -1.00
N CYS A 386 -20.62 -0.16 -1.88
CA CYS A 386 -20.46 -0.36 -3.32
C CYS A 386 -20.30 1.03 -3.92
N ALA A 387 -19.13 1.34 -4.47
CA ALA A 387 -18.89 2.59 -5.18
C ALA A 387 -19.26 2.38 -6.64
N GLN A 388 -20.43 2.91 -7.02
CA GLN A 388 -20.94 2.86 -8.38
C GLN A 388 -21.13 4.28 -8.87
N ARG A 389 -20.52 4.63 -10.01
CA ARG A 389 -20.59 5.99 -10.55
C ARG A 389 -22.00 6.50 -10.76
N GLN A 390 -22.94 5.61 -11.07
CA GLN A 390 -24.36 5.95 -11.27
C GLN A 390 -25.08 6.36 -9.98
N GLN A 391 -24.53 6.01 -8.81
CA GLN A 391 -25.12 6.29 -7.50
C GLN A 391 -24.63 7.62 -6.90
N VAL A 392 -23.56 8.20 -7.46
CA VAL A 392 -23.01 9.47 -6.99
C VAL A 392 -23.80 10.62 -7.61
N GLU A 393 -24.24 11.57 -6.79
CA GLU A 393 -24.89 12.79 -7.29
C GLU A 393 -23.86 13.66 -8.04
N THR A 394 -23.77 13.52 -9.36
CA THR A 394 -22.85 14.31 -10.20
C THR A 394 -23.46 15.63 -10.68
N ASN A 395 -24.78 15.79 -10.57
CA ASN A 395 -25.52 16.93 -11.12
C ASN A 395 -25.60 18.08 -10.13
N ARG A 396 -24.47 18.76 -9.93
CA ARG A 396 -24.52 20.20 -9.62
C ARG A 396 -23.62 20.92 -10.59
N SER A 397 -24.24 21.67 -11.48
CA SER A 397 -23.55 22.60 -12.38
C SER A 397 -22.60 23.46 -11.55
N VAL A 398 -21.31 23.33 -11.81
CA VAL A 398 -20.28 24.13 -11.18
C VAL A 398 -20.53 25.59 -11.59
N ASN A 399 -20.94 26.44 -10.65
CA ASN A 399 -21.05 27.86 -10.91
C ASN A 399 -19.65 28.48 -10.80
N LEU A 400 -19.00 28.66 -11.95
CA LEU A 400 -17.64 29.24 -12.02
C LEU A 400 -17.56 30.63 -11.39
N GLN A 401 -18.66 31.40 -11.34
CA GLN A 401 -18.69 32.70 -10.67
C GLN A 401 -18.57 32.61 -9.13
N GLN A 402 -18.85 31.43 -8.55
CA GLN A 402 -18.65 31.18 -7.11
C GLN A 402 -17.23 30.72 -6.78
N ILE A 403 -16.41 30.42 -7.81
CA ILE A 403 -15.08 29.82 -7.65
C ILE A 403 -13.98 30.75 -8.16
N LEU A 404 -14.31 31.61 -9.13
CA LEU A 404 -13.41 32.57 -9.76
C LEU A 404 -13.89 33.99 -9.48
N THR A 405 -12.97 34.86 -9.10
CA THR A 405 -13.21 36.30 -8.98
C THR A 405 -12.29 37.07 -9.93
N MET A 406 -12.76 38.18 -10.49
CA MET A 406 -11.93 39.05 -11.31
C MET A 406 -10.74 39.57 -10.49
N ALA A 407 -9.53 39.46 -11.02
CA ALA A 407 -8.33 39.94 -10.37
C ALA A 407 -8.43 41.47 -10.20
N ASN A 408 -8.22 41.97 -8.99
CA ASN A 408 -8.20 43.39 -8.74
C ASN A 408 -6.87 44.01 -9.23
N GLN A 409 -6.83 45.34 -9.33
CA GLN A 409 -5.69 46.04 -9.88
C GLN A 409 -4.41 45.84 -9.06
N GLU A 410 -4.52 45.72 -7.73
CA GLU A 410 -3.39 45.47 -6.83
C GLU A 410 -2.74 44.11 -7.11
N ARG A 411 -3.54 43.04 -7.17
CA ARG A 411 -3.04 41.69 -7.46
C ARG A 411 -2.47 41.59 -8.87
N ILE A 412 -3.05 42.31 -9.82
CA ILE A 412 -2.49 42.42 -11.18
C ILE A 412 -1.11 43.09 -11.12
N GLN A 413 -0.95 44.21 -10.40
CA GLN A 413 0.36 44.88 -10.28
C GLN A 413 1.40 44.01 -9.57
N GLU A 414 0.99 43.26 -8.55
CA GLU A 414 1.87 42.30 -7.89
C GLU A 414 2.35 41.24 -8.90
N ALA A 415 1.43 40.60 -9.63
CA ALA A 415 1.73 39.59 -10.65
C ALA A 415 2.63 40.13 -11.78
N ILE A 416 2.46 41.40 -12.13
CA ILE A 416 3.30 42.13 -13.09
C ILE A 416 4.71 42.32 -12.52
N SER A 417 4.83 42.77 -11.27
CA SER A 417 6.11 43.01 -10.61
C SER A 417 6.92 41.72 -10.42
N SER A 418 6.22 40.62 -10.15
CA SER A 418 6.79 39.27 -9.98
C SER A 418 6.94 38.50 -11.29
N GLN A 419 6.54 39.08 -12.43
CA GLN A 419 6.56 38.44 -13.76
C GLN A 419 5.87 37.05 -13.76
N GLU A 420 4.75 36.95 -13.06
CA GLU A 420 3.95 35.72 -13.01
C GLU A 420 3.45 35.32 -14.41
N SER A 421 3.40 34.01 -14.64
CA SER A 421 2.87 33.41 -15.87
C SER A 421 1.67 32.52 -15.57
N CYS A 422 0.74 32.47 -16.53
CA CYS A 422 -0.37 31.54 -16.47
C CYS A 422 0.16 30.11 -16.72
N THR A 423 0.14 29.24 -15.73
CA THR A 423 0.71 27.87 -15.83
C THR A 423 -0.04 26.96 -16.82
N ILE A 424 -1.22 27.37 -17.29
CA ILE A 424 -2.02 26.60 -18.25
C ILE A 424 -1.54 26.85 -19.68
N CYS A 425 -1.32 28.11 -20.07
CA CYS A 425 -0.85 28.46 -21.42
C CYS A 425 0.65 28.80 -21.47
N ALA A 426 1.32 28.88 -20.33
CA ALA A 426 2.71 29.32 -20.14
C ALA A 426 3.01 30.76 -20.63
N GLU A 427 1.99 31.57 -20.92
CA GLU A 427 2.17 32.99 -21.25
C GLU A 427 2.30 33.84 -19.97
N ILE A 428 3.16 34.85 -20.00
CA ILE A 428 3.23 35.87 -18.95
C ILE A 428 1.87 36.57 -18.89
N ILE A 429 1.40 36.89 -17.69
CA ILE A 429 0.11 37.59 -17.47
C ILE A 429 0.06 38.97 -18.18
N LEU A 430 1.23 39.48 -18.60
CA LEU A 430 1.44 40.66 -19.44
C LEU A 430 1.46 40.35 -20.94
N ALA A 431 0.32 40.01 -21.53
CA ALA A 431 0.14 40.25 -22.96
C ALA A 431 -0.45 41.66 -23.13
N PHE A 432 0.42 42.67 -23.14
CA PHE A 432 0.09 43.98 -23.70
C PHE A 432 -0.61 43.76 -25.05
N SER A 433 -1.84 44.27 -25.20
CA SER A 433 -2.73 44.17 -26.37
C SER A 433 -3.61 42.91 -26.48
N GLN A 434 -4.59 42.77 -25.58
CA GLN A 434 -6.01 42.45 -25.84
C GLN A 434 -6.68 42.10 -24.50
N ASN A 435 -7.94 42.50 -24.29
CA ASN A 435 -8.79 42.18 -23.14
C ASN A 435 -8.83 40.67 -22.81
N LYS A 436 -7.81 40.11 -22.17
CA LYS A 436 -7.90 38.80 -21.53
C LYS A 436 -8.30 39.04 -20.07
N ASP A 437 -9.54 38.70 -19.75
CA ASP A 437 -10.05 38.70 -18.37
C ASP A 437 -9.08 37.90 -17.48
N LEU A 438 -8.54 38.53 -16.44
CA LEU A 438 -7.69 37.88 -15.44
C LEU A 438 -8.51 37.54 -14.20
N VAL A 439 -8.45 36.30 -13.76
CA VAL A 439 -9.19 35.83 -12.58
C VAL A 439 -8.25 35.25 -11.55
N ILE A 440 -8.65 35.37 -10.30
CA ILE A 440 -8.08 34.66 -9.16
C ILE A 440 -9.02 33.57 -8.70
N MET A 441 -8.45 32.51 -8.13
CA MET A 441 -9.24 31.49 -7.45
C MET A 441 -9.75 32.04 -6.10
N ASN A 442 -10.98 31.70 -5.72
CA ASN A 442 -11.53 32.16 -4.44
C ASN A 442 -10.86 31.49 -3.22
N ASN A 443 -10.37 30.25 -3.41
CA ASN A 443 -9.79 29.44 -2.34
C ASN A 443 -8.24 29.46 -2.32
N CYS A 444 -7.57 30.16 -3.23
CA CYS A 444 -6.11 30.31 -3.24
C CYS A 444 -5.66 31.55 -4.06
N PRO A 445 -4.48 32.14 -3.79
CA PRO A 445 -4.08 33.42 -4.38
C PRO A 445 -3.58 33.35 -5.85
N HIS A 446 -3.79 32.22 -6.53
CA HIS A 446 -3.27 31.99 -7.88
C HIS A 446 -4.11 32.70 -8.95
N ILE A 447 -3.42 33.30 -9.92
CA ILE A 447 -3.98 34.11 -11.01
C ILE A 447 -3.87 33.38 -12.36
N PHE A 448 -4.90 33.49 -13.20
CA PHE A 448 -4.96 32.86 -14.52
C PHE A 448 -5.70 33.75 -15.53
N HIS A 449 -5.47 33.51 -16.82
CA HIS A 449 -6.42 33.92 -17.84
C HIS A 449 -7.74 33.17 -17.63
N LYS A 450 -8.86 33.89 -17.63
CA LYS A 450 -10.21 33.34 -17.43
C LYS A 450 -10.49 32.15 -18.35
N SER A 451 -10.29 32.32 -19.65
CA SER A 451 -10.52 31.24 -20.62
C SER A 451 -9.66 30.00 -20.36
N CYS A 452 -8.41 30.18 -19.92
CA CYS A 452 -7.52 29.06 -19.58
C CYS A 452 -8.03 28.28 -18.38
N ILE A 453 -8.37 28.95 -17.27
CA ILE A 453 -8.82 28.26 -16.06
C ILE A 453 -10.22 27.67 -16.21
N GLU A 454 -11.13 28.33 -16.94
CA GLU A 454 -12.45 27.78 -17.27
C GLU A 454 -12.31 26.50 -18.10
N THR A 455 -11.42 26.50 -19.11
CA THR A 455 -11.11 25.31 -19.90
C THR A 455 -10.53 24.21 -19.03
N TRP A 456 -9.56 24.53 -18.16
CA TRP A 456 -8.97 23.56 -17.25
C TRP A 456 -10.00 22.88 -16.36
N LEU A 457 -10.84 23.68 -15.67
CA LEU A 457 -11.87 23.17 -14.76
C LEU A 457 -12.95 22.36 -15.49
N SER A 458 -13.19 22.60 -16.78
CA SER A 458 -14.11 21.81 -17.59
C SER A 458 -13.59 20.41 -17.95
N MET A 459 -12.28 20.17 -17.87
CA MET A 459 -11.71 18.86 -18.21
C MET A 459 -12.00 17.84 -17.11
N PRO A 460 -12.48 16.62 -17.45
CA PRO A 460 -12.72 15.55 -16.48
C PRO A 460 -11.48 15.16 -15.67
N SER A 461 -10.29 15.28 -16.26
CA SER A 461 -9.01 14.98 -15.61
C SER A 461 -8.58 16.02 -14.56
N SER A 462 -9.17 17.23 -14.58
CA SER A 462 -8.80 18.31 -13.67
C SER A 462 -9.23 18.06 -12.23
N GLN A 463 -10.26 17.24 -12.00
CA GLN A 463 -10.88 17.00 -10.69
C GLN A 463 -11.27 18.30 -9.96
N MET A 464 -11.47 19.40 -10.70
CA MET A 464 -11.75 20.73 -10.15
C MET A 464 -10.74 21.18 -9.10
N VAL A 465 -9.45 21.04 -9.39
CA VAL A 465 -8.39 21.58 -8.53
C VAL A 465 -7.61 22.68 -9.23
N CYS A 466 -7.05 23.60 -8.43
CA CYS A 466 -6.18 24.65 -8.94
C CYS A 466 -4.94 24.01 -9.62
N PRO A 467 -4.56 24.43 -10.83
CA PRO A 467 -3.40 23.88 -11.52
C PRO A 467 -2.10 24.01 -10.71
N ASN A 468 -1.94 25.12 -9.97
CA ASN A 468 -0.70 25.47 -9.27
C ASN A 468 -0.55 24.72 -7.93
N CYS A 469 -1.57 24.78 -7.07
CA CYS A 469 -1.48 24.25 -5.70
C CYS A 469 -2.38 23.06 -5.41
N LYS A 470 -3.20 22.62 -6.37
CA LYS A 470 -4.15 21.52 -6.24
C LYS A 470 -5.25 21.74 -5.18
N THR A 471 -5.42 22.97 -4.68
CA THR A 471 -6.55 23.32 -3.80
C THR A 471 -7.88 23.04 -4.52
N PRO A 472 -8.83 22.33 -3.89
CA PRO A 472 -10.14 22.09 -4.47
C PRO A 472 -10.91 23.38 -4.74
N CYS A 473 -11.57 23.41 -5.89
CA CYS A 473 -12.25 24.56 -6.46
C CYS A 473 -13.76 24.33 -6.44
N HIS A 474 -14.31 23.92 -5.29
CA HIS A 474 -15.74 23.73 -5.09
C HIS A 474 -16.14 24.24 -3.71
N ASP A 475 -17.45 24.42 -3.50
CA ASP A 475 -18.01 24.72 -2.18
C ASP A 475 -17.59 23.61 -1.19
N PRO A 476 -16.97 23.93 -0.03
CA PRO A 476 -16.63 22.96 1.01
C PRO A 476 -17.82 22.14 1.53
N MET A 477 -19.05 22.68 1.40
CA MET A 477 -20.30 22.02 1.76
C MET A 477 -20.89 21.17 0.62
N ALA A 478 -20.38 21.30 -0.61
CA ALA A 478 -20.83 20.52 -1.75
C ALA A 478 -20.03 19.22 -1.91
N PRO A 479 -20.62 18.19 -2.56
CA PRO A 479 -19.91 16.96 -2.87
C PRO A 479 -18.72 17.26 -3.79
N PRO A 480 -17.55 16.60 -3.58
CA PRO A 480 -16.45 16.75 -4.51
C PRO A 480 -16.83 16.16 -5.88
N PRO A 481 -16.20 16.61 -6.97
CA PRO A 481 -16.38 15.95 -8.26
C PRO A 481 -16.04 14.47 -8.15
N ILE A 482 -16.72 13.65 -8.95
CA ILE A 482 -16.43 12.22 -8.98
C ILE A 482 -14.98 11.98 -9.41
N GLY A 483 -14.22 11.25 -8.59
CA GLY A 483 -12.80 11.01 -8.82
C GLY A 483 -12.55 10.04 -9.99
N PRO A 484 -11.29 9.67 -10.25
CA PRO A 484 -10.91 8.84 -11.40
C PRO A 484 -11.04 7.32 -11.14
N MET A 485 -11.37 6.89 -9.92
CA MET A 485 -11.48 5.45 -9.60
C MET A 485 -12.57 4.76 -10.44
N PRO A 486 -12.34 3.58 -11.03
CA PRO A 486 -13.41 2.73 -11.56
C PRO A 486 -14.43 2.31 -10.49
N ASP A 487 -15.54 1.68 -10.89
CA ASP A 487 -16.48 1.08 -9.92
C ASP A 487 -15.80 -0.02 -9.10
N GLY A 488 -16.24 -0.19 -7.85
CA GLY A 488 -15.65 -1.18 -6.96
C GLY A 488 -16.37 -1.35 -5.63
N ASP A 489 -15.85 -2.25 -4.81
CA ASP A 489 -16.38 -2.57 -3.48
C ASP A 489 -15.38 -2.27 -2.38
N MET A 490 -15.91 -1.81 -1.24
CA MET A 490 -15.20 -1.67 0.02
C MET A 490 -15.96 -2.46 1.09
N ALA A 491 -15.25 -3.22 1.92
CA ALA A 491 -15.78 -3.70 3.18
C ALA A 491 -14.85 -3.35 4.32
N TYR A 492 -15.41 -3.40 5.52
CA TYR A 492 -14.63 -3.20 6.72
C TYR A 492 -15.20 -4.00 7.87
N ILE A 493 -14.33 -4.29 8.84
CA ILE A 493 -14.69 -4.80 10.16
C ILE A 493 -13.88 -4.12 11.24
N PHE A 494 -14.53 -3.80 12.35
CA PHE A 494 -13.91 -3.29 13.56
C PHE A 494 -13.41 -4.44 14.44
N SER A 495 -12.14 -4.38 14.82
CA SER A 495 -11.59 -5.24 15.87
C SER A 495 -11.63 -4.48 17.19
N GLU A 496 -12.50 -4.89 18.11
CA GLU A 496 -12.55 -4.33 19.47
C GLU A 496 -11.23 -4.53 20.21
N LYS A 497 -10.60 -5.68 19.99
CA LYS A 497 -9.31 -6.03 20.59
C LYS A 497 -8.20 -5.08 20.17
N LEU A 498 -8.15 -4.70 18.89
CA LEU A 498 -7.12 -3.82 18.33
C LEU A 498 -7.56 -2.35 18.30
N GLY A 499 -8.82 -2.06 18.62
CA GLY A 499 -9.54 -0.83 18.33
C GLY A 499 -9.10 -0.19 17.01
N ALA A 500 -9.42 -0.88 15.92
CA ALA A 500 -9.20 -0.39 14.57
C ALA A 500 -10.19 -1.03 13.60
N TRP A 501 -10.55 -0.28 12.57
CA TRP A 501 -11.21 -0.83 11.38
C TRP A 501 -10.18 -1.43 10.44
N PHE A 502 -10.40 -2.68 10.06
CA PHE A 502 -9.73 -3.35 8.96
C PHE A 502 -10.58 -3.19 7.72
N ILE A 503 -10.00 -2.64 6.66
CA ILE A 503 -10.67 -2.28 5.43
C ILE A 503 -10.13 -3.15 4.30
N CYS A 504 -11.02 -3.64 3.45
CA CYS A 504 -10.68 -4.35 2.22
C CYS A 504 -11.35 -3.64 1.04
N TYR A 505 -10.55 -3.25 0.07
CA TYR A 505 -10.97 -2.67 -1.19
C TYR A 505 -10.81 -3.69 -2.31
N TRP A 506 -11.77 -3.71 -3.23
CA TRP A 506 -11.72 -4.51 -4.43
C TRP A 506 -12.16 -3.69 -5.63
N ILE A 507 -11.25 -3.56 -6.60
CA ILE A 507 -11.52 -2.96 -7.91
C ILE A 507 -11.36 -4.07 -8.95
N PRO A 508 -12.40 -4.43 -9.72
CA PRO A 508 -12.29 -5.43 -10.78
C PRO A 508 -11.42 -4.93 -11.94
N ASN A 509 -10.99 -5.86 -12.81
CA ASN A 509 -10.50 -5.48 -14.14
C ASN A 509 -11.63 -4.78 -14.90
N GLY A 510 -11.28 -3.83 -15.76
CA GLY A 510 -12.28 -3.08 -16.50
C GLY A 510 -11.69 -2.27 -17.63
N THR A 511 -12.42 -1.23 -18.02
CA THR A 511 -12.05 -0.33 -19.11
C THR A 511 -11.76 1.07 -18.56
N GLN A 512 -10.71 1.69 -19.10
CA GLN A 512 -10.26 3.02 -18.73
C GLN A 512 -11.32 4.07 -19.07
N LEU A 513 -11.54 4.96 -18.12
CA LEU A 513 -12.51 6.05 -18.16
C LEU A 513 -11.99 7.22 -19.01
N PRO A 514 -12.88 8.16 -19.42
CA PRO A 514 -12.47 9.36 -20.16
C PRO A 514 -11.41 10.23 -19.46
N CYS A 515 -11.30 10.14 -18.13
CA CYS A 515 -10.30 10.85 -17.34
C CYS A 515 -8.96 10.10 -17.18
N HIS A 516 -8.84 8.87 -17.70
CA HIS A 516 -7.60 8.09 -17.67
C HIS A 516 -6.72 8.38 -18.89
N LEU A 517 -5.47 7.91 -18.86
CA LEU A 517 -4.48 8.14 -19.91
C LEU A 517 -4.88 7.52 -21.25
N SER A 518 -5.52 6.34 -21.23
CA SER A 518 -5.90 5.60 -22.44
C SER A 518 -7.38 5.23 -22.42
N PRO A 519 -8.31 6.20 -22.55
CA PRO A 519 -9.76 5.93 -22.46
C PRO A 519 -10.20 4.81 -23.40
N GLY A 520 -11.07 3.92 -22.92
CA GLY A 520 -11.57 2.77 -23.69
C GLY A 520 -10.62 1.56 -23.74
N GLN A 521 -9.37 1.68 -23.27
CA GLN A 521 -8.44 0.55 -23.17
C GLN A 521 -8.67 -0.26 -21.88
N PRO A 522 -8.33 -1.56 -21.84
CA PRO A 522 -8.44 -2.35 -20.63
C PRO A 522 -7.48 -1.86 -19.52
N PHE A 523 -7.83 -2.14 -18.27
CA PHE A 523 -6.93 -2.02 -17.12
C PHE A 523 -7.05 -3.23 -16.18
N LYS A 524 -5.98 -3.49 -15.43
CA LYS A 524 -5.93 -4.52 -14.39
C LYS A 524 -6.38 -3.99 -13.03
N GLY A 525 -7.37 -4.66 -12.44
CA GLY A 525 -7.91 -4.39 -11.12
C GLY A 525 -6.98 -4.76 -9.96
N THR A 526 -7.46 -4.61 -8.73
CA THR A 526 -6.68 -4.88 -7.51
C THR A 526 -7.56 -5.24 -6.31
N THR A 527 -6.96 -5.93 -5.33
CA THR A 527 -7.51 -6.09 -3.98
C THR A 527 -6.49 -5.54 -3.01
N ARG A 528 -6.90 -4.67 -2.08
CA ARG A 528 -6.00 -4.02 -1.11
C ARG A 528 -6.62 -3.94 0.26
N THR A 529 -5.80 -4.10 1.29
CA THR A 529 -6.22 -3.98 2.69
C THR A 529 -5.64 -2.74 3.34
N ALA A 530 -6.35 -2.18 4.32
CA ALA A 530 -5.89 -1.07 5.12
C ALA A 530 -6.37 -1.15 6.58
N VAL A 531 -5.74 -0.37 7.46
CA VAL A 531 -6.07 -0.27 8.88
C VAL A 531 -6.33 1.19 9.26
N CYS A 532 -7.45 1.44 9.92
CA CYS A 532 -7.82 2.74 10.47
C CYS A 532 -8.05 2.64 11.98
N PRO A 533 -7.10 3.07 12.82
CA PRO A 533 -7.26 3.14 14.27
C PRO A 533 -8.38 4.09 14.69
N ILE A 534 -9.15 3.71 15.71
CA ILE A 534 -10.16 4.60 16.31
C ILE A 534 -9.57 5.53 17.38
N TYR A 535 -8.43 5.17 17.97
CA TYR A 535 -7.73 5.97 19.01
C TYR A 535 -7.10 7.27 18.51
N PHE A 536 -7.05 7.44 17.20
CA PHE A 536 -6.64 8.70 16.59
C PHE A 536 -7.55 9.84 17.01
N LYS A 537 -6.99 11.05 17.08
CA LYS A 537 -7.72 12.24 17.56
C LYS A 537 -9.05 12.42 16.82
N TRP A 538 -9.03 12.11 15.53
CA TRP A 538 -10.10 12.14 14.56
C TRP A 538 -10.40 10.75 14.00
N GLY A 539 -10.02 9.65 14.64
CA GLY A 539 -10.08 8.30 14.07
C GLY A 539 -11.42 7.93 13.43
N PRO A 540 -12.56 8.16 14.09
CA PRO A 540 -13.88 7.93 13.50
C PRO A 540 -14.22 8.87 12.34
N LEU A 541 -13.82 10.13 12.42
CA LEU A 541 -13.94 11.07 11.30
C LEU A 541 -13.09 10.63 10.13
N LEU A 542 -11.83 10.26 10.36
CA LEU A 542 -10.93 9.72 9.36
C LEU A 542 -11.58 8.51 8.69
N PHE A 543 -12.13 7.58 9.46
CA PHE A 543 -12.81 6.41 8.91
C PHE A 543 -14.01 6.79 8.01
N ILE A 544 -14.86 7.72 8.46
CA ILE A 544 -15.97 8.26 7.65
C ILE A 544 -15.45 8.92 6.37
N ARG A 545 -14.36 9.69 6.45
CA ARG A 545 -13.76 10.36 5.28
C ARG A 545 -13.13 9.35 4.32
N LEU A 546 -12.54 8.25 4.79
CA LEU A 546 -12.04 7.17 3.93
C LEU A 546 -13.18 6.44 3.21
N ILE A 547 -14.30 6.16 3.89
CA ILE A 547 -15.52 5.63 3.25
C ILE A 547 -16.00 6.60 2.17
N SER A 548 -16.03 7.89 2.49
CA SER A 548 -16.53 8.93 1.59
C SER A 548 -15.63 9.12 0.38
N ALA A 549 -14.30 9.09 0.57
CA ALA A 549 -13.34 9.10 -0.51
C ALA A 549 -13.52 7.91 -1.46
N PHE A 550 -13.86 6.73 -0.93
CA PHE A 550 -14.16 5.57 -1.75
C PHE A 550 -15.49 5.74 -2.52
N TYR A 551 -16.55 6.17 -1.82
CA TYR A 551 -17.86 6.47 -2.40
C TYR A 551 -17.76 7.48 -3.57
N TYR A 552 -16.97 8.54 -3.40
CA TYR A 552 -16.73 9.55 -4.45
C TYR A 552 -15.61 9.19 -5.43
N HIS A 553 -15.13 7.94 -5.47
CA HIS A 553 -14.14 7.47 -6.45
C HIS A 553 -12.76 8.15 -6.38
N HIS A 554 -12.32 8.54 -5.18
CA HIS A 554 -11.02 9.20 -4.94
C HIS A 554 -9.94 8.29 -4.34
N THR A 555 -10.26 7.08 -3.86
CA THR A 555 -9.28 6.19 -3.22
C THR A 555 -8.23 5.64 -4.20
N PHE A 556 -8.65 5.24 -5.40
CA PHE A 556 -7.77 4.69 -6.44
C PHE A 556 -7.87 5.46 -7.75
N THR A 557 -6.95 5.17 -8.67
CA THR A 557 -6.98 5.59 -10.07
C THR A 557 -6.43 4.48 -10.95
N VAL A 558 -6.53 4.63 -12.27
CA VAL A 558 -5.79 3.79 -13.23
C VAL A 558 -4.60 4.58 -13.73
N GLY A 559 -3.43 3.94 -13.74
CA GLY A 559 -2.21 4.54 -14.28
C GLY A 559 -1.04 3.60 -14.13
N THR A 560 0.15 4.19 -14.03
CA THR A 560 1.40 3.44 -13.83
C THR A 560 1.64 3.21 -12.35
N SER A 561 1.81 1.94 -11.96
CA SER A 561 2.21 1.57 -10.61
C SER A 561 3.64 2.03 -10.34
N LEU A 562 3.83 2.92 -9.37
CA LEU A 562 5.16 3.38 -8.97
C LEU A 562 6.04 2.25 -8.38
N THR A 563 5.42 1.16 -7.89
CA THR A 563 6.14 0.04 -7.27
C THR A 563 6.51 -1.07 -8.25
N THR A 564 5.75 -1.24 -9.33
CA THR A 564 5.95 -2.33 -10.31
C THR A 564 6.23 -1.83 -11.73
N ASN A 565 6.13 -0.52 -11.96
CA ASN A 565 6.19 0.15 -13.25
C ASN A 565 5.19 -0.39 -14.30
N MET A 566 4.19 -1.17 -13.88
CA MET A 566 3.12 -1.63 -14.76
C MET A 566 2.17 -0.47 -15.06
N SER A 567 1.97 -0.17 -16.34
CA SER A 567 0.90 0.72 -16.80
C SER A 567 -0.46 0.03 -16.74
N ASP A 568 -1.53 0.81 -16.96
CA ASP A 568 -2.89 0.31 -17.14
C ASP A 568 -3.35 -0.59 -15.97
N THR A 569 -2.98 -0.20 -14.74
CA THR A 569 -3.34 -0.93 -13.52
C THR A 569 -3.91 0.01 -12.46
N THR A 570 -4.74 -0.54 -11.57
CA THR A 570 -5.27 0.21 -10.43
C THR A 570 -4.17 0.54 -9.40
N THR A 571 -4.04 1.82 -9.06
CA THR A 571 -3.06 2.36 -8.10
C THR A 571 -3.74 3.28 -7.09
N TRP A 572 -3.09 3.54 -5.95
CA TRP A 572 -3.56 4.54 -4.98
C TRP A 572 -3.60 5.94 -5.62
N ASN A 573 -4.61 6.74 -5.30
CA ASN A 573 -4.80 8.09 -5.85
C ASN A 573 -4.41 9.20 -4.85
N GLY A 574 -3.25 9.05 -4.21
CA GLY A 574 -2.68 10.08 -3.34
C GLY A 574 -3.30 10.20 -1.94
N ILE A 575 -4.17 9.28 -1.54
CA ILE A 575 -4.61 9.10 -0.14
C ILE A 575 -3.87 7.89 0.43
N HIS A 576 -2.88 8.14 1.28
CA HIS A 576 -2.06 7.09 1.88
C HIS A 576 -2.89 6.28 2.88
N HIS A 577 -2.82 4.96 2.74
CA HIS A 577 -3.42 4.01 3.65
C HIS A 577 -2.34 3.24 4.38
N LYS A 578 -2.61 2.89 5.65
CA LYS A 578 -1.78 1.96 6.39
C LYS A 578 -2.16 0.54 6.04
N THR A 579 -1.31 -0.15 5.28
CA THR A 579 -1.59 -1.48 4.70
C THR A 579 -1.07 -2.62 5.55
N SER A 580 -0.30 -2.30 6.61
CA SER A 580 0.14 -3.22 7.66
C SER A 580 -0.15 -2.61 9.03
N LEU A 581 -0.17 -3.44 10.08
CA LEU A 581 -0.20 -2.99 11.46
C LEU A 581 1.16 -2.39 11.90
N ASP A 582 2.23 -2.64 11.16
CA ASP A 582 3.58 -2.22 11.47
C ASP A 582 4.48 -1.98 10.24
N GLY A 583 5.69 -1.47 10.49
CA GLY A 583 6.70 -1.26 9.45
C GLY A 583 6.46 0.01 8.62
N GLY A 584 7.15 0.12 7.48
CA GLY A 584 7.20 1.35 6.67
C GLY A 584 5.83 1.82 6.14
N PHE A 585 4.88 0.90 5.95
CA PHE A 585 3.50 1.19 5.56
C PHE A 585 2.48 0.94 6.69
N GLY A 586 2.94 0.76 7.93
CA GLY A 586 2.12 0.52 9.12
C GLY A 586 2.44 1.51 10.24
N PHE A 587 2.30 1.08 11.50
CA PHE A 587 2.50 1.89 12.70
C PHE A 587 3.79 1.53 13.46
N PRO A 588 4.33 2.40 14.34
CA PRO A 588 3.86 3.76 14.65
C PRO A 588 4.24 4.77 13.56
N ASP A 589 3.33 5.69 13.29
CA ASP A 589 3.57 6.87 12.44
C ASP A 589 2.78 8.03 13.02
N LYS A 590 3.49 8.89 13.77
CA LYS A 590 2.89 10.02 14.49
C LYS A 590 2.31 11.09 13.55
N THR A 591 2.78 11.13 12.30
CA THR A 591 2.35 12.13 11.31
C THR A 591 1.21 11.64 10.43
N TYR A 592 0.86 10.34 10.52
CA TYR A 592 -0.06 9.73 9.58
C TYR A 592 -1.42 10.43 9.56
N GLU A 593 -2.00 10.64 10.74
CA GLU A 593 -3.35 11.23 10.88
C GLU A 593 -3.43 12.63 10.25
N GLU A 594 -2.43 13.48 10.49
CA GLU A 594 -2.35 14.82 9.88
C GLU A 594 -2.14 14.73 8.38
N ARG A 595 -1.19 13.90 7.91
CA ARG A 595 -0.89 13.76 6.48
C ARG A 595 -2.10 13.24 5.70
N VAL A 596 -2.74 12.17 6.16
CA VAL A 596 -3.89 11.59 5.46
C VAL A 596 -5.09 12.55 5.49
N SER A 597 -5.24 13.34 6.55
CA SER A 597 -6.26 14.39 6.62
C SER A 597 -6.04 15.46 5.54
N LEU A 598 -4.79 15.94 5.37
CA LEU A 598 -4.43 16.89 4.31
C LEU A 598 -4.60 16.30 2.90
N GLU A 599 -4.32 15.01 2.72
CA GLU A 599 -4.53 14.32 1.45
C GLU A 599 -6.02 14.20 1.09
N LEU A 600 -6.87 13.92 2.08
CA LEU A 600 -8.33 13.94 1.92
C LEU A 600 -8.85 15.36 1.66
N ASP A 601 -8.24 16.38 2.30
CA ASP A 601 -8.55 17.79 2.03
C ASP A 601 -8.22 18.16 0.58
N ALA A 602 -7.06 17.71 0.07
CA ALA A 602 -6.67 17.92 -1.31
C ALA A 602 -7.62 17.24 -2.33
N LYS A 603 -8.42 16.28 -1.89
CA LYS A 603 -9.49 15.65 -2.68
C LYS A 603 -10.88 16.26 -2.46
N GLY A 604 -11.00 17.27 -1.59
CA GLY A 604 -12.27 17.91 -1.29
C GLY A 604 -13.24 17.03 -0.47
N VAL A 605 -12.74 15.98 0.17
CA VAL A 605 -13.60 15.00 0.84
C VAL A 605 -14.04 15.51 2.21
N LEU A 606 -15.31 15.94 2.28
CA LEU A 606 -15.99 16.40 3.49
C LEU A 606 -15.22 17.49 4.25
N LEU A 607 -14.77 18.52 3.53
CA LEU A 607 -13.95 19.62 4.06
C LEU A 607 -14.57 20.29 5.29
N PHE A 608 -15.89 20.48 5.27
CA PHE A 608 -16.63 21.11 6.37
C PHE A 608 -16.52 20.38 7.72
N LEU A 609 -16.24 19.08 7.72
CA LEU A 609 -16.13 18.33 8.98
C LEU A 609 -14.88 18.72 9.78
N ARG A 610 -13.83 19.25 9.14
CA ARG A 610 -12.58 19.63 9.80
C ARG A 610 -12.75 20.86 10.70
N ASP A 611 -13.49 21.85 10.22
CA ASP A 611 -13.69 23.10 10.94
C ASP A 611 -14.55 22.86 12.21
N LEU A 612 -15.41 21.84 12.17
CA LEU A 612 -16.29 21.46 13.29
C LEU A 612 -15.59 20.74 14.46
N VAL A 613 -14.32 20.37 14.26
CA VAL A 613 -13.50 19.76 15.31
C VAL A 613 -12.25 20.55 15.65
N SER A 614 -12.06 21.71 15.03
CA SER A 614 -10.97 22.63 15.37
C SER A 614 -11.33 23.59 16.53
N ASP A 615 -12.60 23.60 16.93
CA ASP A 615 -13.17 24.22 18.15
C ASP A 615 -13.46 23.16 19.22
#